data_AF-A0A7X5BU69-F1
#
_entry.id   AF-A0A7X5BU69-F1
#
_cell.length_a   1.000
_cell.length_b   1.000
_cell.length_c   1.000
_cell.angle_alpha   90.00
_cell.angle_beta   90.00
_cell.angle_gamma   90.00
#
_symmetry.space_group_name_H-M   'P 1'
#
loop_
_entity.id
_entity.type
_entity.pdbx_description
1 polymer ?
#
loop_
_entity_poly.entity_id
_entity_poly.type
_entity_poly.pdbx_seq_one_letter_code
_entity_poly.pdbx_strand_id
1 'polypeptide(L)'
;MRMHWMLGLLCMTGCTGISRGLDGDPLDTEPIPTVERVYLVPLDEAMFVARRLLEEQRLDIFENNTTHELYSQSWEIGVNVRGNRTFERYLVRPEEVGPRQSIVRIFRLQYREAEDAVTQQTPEPGSQKRNDHYYNHNREVFAHETFEAVPQMEGFRLRRGIRDLPQERKLLMRLEMAPSLELVGGKASIPVRDVKVAGWTPETPEAAPRCGDPVEGVDALLTQGGTVLVADPMGTRELPDAASRMLCDATAKKLPVALALSVPSVDQGALDEYLTSAGTDADLERLLVLSDFFRRVDQDGRSSAGVIHLLEAARRLRHQGHSVSVVAFDSKQAAGNAREEEMAANLIAFRKENPDAWMLVLAGDVHVRTGGVNWDSKFEPMGHRLTAALPSSPVRALDVGFARGAHFACRFNVWQQVDCDVHGINPAADARQEPNTPRKVALFDAPGETGFHGRLYLGTLSPSLPVLQRAAKPVVQQQAPAQPAER
;
A
#
# COMPACT_ATOMS: atom_id res chain seq x y z
N MET A 1 -42.84 -46.36 21.94
CA MET A 1 -41.89 -47.30 21.30
C MET A 1 -41.05 -46.47 20.34
N ARG A 2 -39.73 -46.33 20.41
CA ARG A 2 -38.67 -47.21 20.91
C ARG A 2 -37.55 -46.39 21.55
N MET A 3 -36.92 -47.04 22.53
CA MET A 3 -35.71 -46.65 23.25
C MET A 3 -34.49 -47.33 22.59
N HIS A 4 -33.31 -46.85 23.00
CA HIS A 4 -31.91 -47.17 22.66
C HIS A 4 -31.51 -48.61 22.30
N TRP A 5 -30.32 -48.84 21.74
CA TRP A 5 -29.04 -49.23 22.37
C TRP A 5 -28.05 -49.40 21.17
N MET A 6 -26.72 -49.34 21.20
CA MET A 6 -25.62 -48.97 22.10
C MET A 6 -24.32 -49.19 21.28
N LEU A 7 -23.22 -48.58 21.72
CA LEU A 7 -21.84 -48.71 21.24
C LEU A 7 -21.27 -50.14 21.20
N GLY A 8 -20.20 -50.33 20.38
CA GLY A 8 -19.13 -51.31 20.65
C GLY A 8 -18.00 -51.37 19.61
N LEU A 9 -16.84 -50.74 19.94
CA LEU A 9 -15.42 -51.20 19.83
C LEU A 9 -14.96 -52.10 18.66
N LEU A 10 -13.71 -52.10 18.14
CA LEU A 10 -12.46 -51.32 18.17
C LEU A 10 -11.48 -52.08 17.20
N CYS A 11 -10.35 -51.45 16.85
CA CYS A 11 -9.05 -52.05 16.48
C CYS A 11 -8.58 -52.19 14.99
N MET A 12 -7.53 -51.40 14.69
CA MET A 12 -6.29 -51.69 13.93
C MET A 12 -6.40 -51.79 12.38
N THR A 13 -5.54 -51.23 11.51
CA THR A 13 -4.16 -50.71 11.55
C THR A 13 -3.90 -49.97 10.20
N GLY A 14 -3.01 -48.96 10.17
CA GLY A 14 -2.42 -48.48 8.89
C GLY A 14 -2.01 -46.99 8.89
N CYS A 15 -0.76 -46.72 9.24
CA CYS A 15 -0.15 -45.39 9.38
C CYS A 15 0.16 -44.71 8.04
N THR A 16 0.06 -43.38 7.98
CA THR A 16 1.16 -42.46 7.57
C THR A 16 0.78 -40.98 7.73
N GLY A 17 1.49 -40.29 8.63
CA GLY A 17 1.83 -38.85 8.53
C GLY A 17 0.72 -37.80 8.67
N ILE A 18 0.24 -37.54 9.89
CA ILE A 18 -0.41 -36.28 10.22
C ILE A 18 0.49 -35.51 11.20
N SER A 19 1.24 -34.55 10.67
CA SER A 19 1.64 -33.35 11.41
C SER A 19 1.31 -32.14 10.54
N ARG A 20 0.01 -31.93 10.31
CA ARG A 20 -0.49 -30.62 9.93
C ARG A 20 -0.39 -29.75 11.18
N GLY A 21 0.56 -28.82 11.19
CA GLY A 21 0.46 -27.66 12.06
C GLY A 21 -0.84 -26.93 11.71
N LEU A 22 -1.63 -26.63 12.73
CA LEU A 22 -2.70 -25.65 12.64
C LEU A 22 -2.04 -24.32 12.22
N ASP A 23 -2.69 -23.58 11.31
CA ASP A 23 -2.26 -22.31 10.68
C ASP A 23 -1.82 -22.38 9.20
N GLY A 24 -2.31 -23.36 8.45
CA GLY A 24 -2.35 -23.29 6.99
C GLY A 24 -3.53 -22.45 6.51
N ASP A 25 -3.47 -21.12 6.67
CA ASP A 25 -4.33 -20.21 5.89
C ASP A 25 -3.96 -20.35 4.40
N PRO A 26 -4.87 -20.10 3.44
CA PRO A 26 -4.62 -20.30 2.01
C PRO A 26 -3.65 -19.27 1.37
N LEU A 27 -2.76 -18.67 2.17
CA LEU A 27 -1.79 -17.64 1.77
C LEU A 27 -0.48 -18.19 1.18
N ASP A 28 -0.34 -19.51 1.04
CA ASP A 28 0.91 -20.17 0.60
C ASP A 28 1.13 -20.18 -0.93
N THR A 29 0.37 -19.41 -1.70
CA THR A 29 0.46 -19.35 -3.17
C THR A 29 1.36 -18.23 -3.71
N GLU A 30 1.80 -17.28 -2.88
CA GLU A 30 2.73 -16.24 -3.33
C GLU A 30 4.15 -16.81 -3.52
N PRO A 31 4.82 -16.50 -4.65
CA PRO A 31 6.17 -16.99 -4.93
C PRO A 31 7.16 -16.53 -3.86
N ILE A 32 8.18 -17.36 -3.62
CA ILE A 32 9.28 -17.02 -2.72
C ILE A 32 10.00 -15.80 -3.31
N PRO A 33 10.19 -14.70 -2.56
CA PRO A 33 10.85 -13.51 -3.06
C PRO A 33 12.30 -13.82 -3.45
N THR A 34 12.71 -13.39 -4.64
CA THR A 34 14.09 -13.55 -5.15
C THR A 34 14.99 -12.36 -4.83
N VAL A 35 14.40 -11.27 -4.33
CA VAL A 35 15.09 -10.03 -3.94
C VAL A 35 14.65 -9.60 -2.55
N GLU A 36 15.53 -8.90 -1.84
CA GLU A 36 15.19 -8.36 -0.53
C GLU A 36 14.14 -7.26 -0.62
N ARG A 37 13.25 -7.24 0.37
CA ARG A 37 12.20 -6.25 0.45
C ARG A 37 12.70 -5.04 1.22
N VAL A 38 12.80 -3.92 0.51
CA VAL A 38 13.05 -2.60 1.08
C VAL A 38 11.71 -1.89 1.31
N TYR A 39 11.39 -1.60 2.56
CA TYR A 39 10.25 -0.78 2.96
C TYR A 39 10.62 0.69 2.87
N LEU A 40 9.71 1.54 2.38
CA LEU A 40 9.90 2.99 2.30
C LEU A 40 9.43 3.70 3.58
N VAL A 41 9.95 3.24 4.71
CA VAL A 41 9.73 3.82 6.04
C VAL A 41 11.05 3.80 6.83
N PRO A 42 11.24 4.73 7.79
CA PRO A 42 12.31 4.66 8.77
C PRO A 42 12.40 3.31 9.49
N LEU A 43 13.62 2.91 9.88
CA LEU A 43 13.84 1.60 10.52
C LEU A 43 13.10 1.47 11.85
N ASP A 44 13.06 2.52 12.66
CA ASP A 44 12.34 2.55 13.93
C ASP A 44 10.83 2.32 13.75
N GLU A 45 10.22 2.91 12.71
CA GLU A 45 8.84 2.66 12.35
C GLU A 45 8.61 1.20 11.95
N ALA A 46 9.44 0.66 11.05
CA ALA A 46 9.32 -0.73 10.61
C ALA A 46 9.47 -1.72 11.78
N MET A 47 10.42 -1.46 12.68
CA MET A 47 10.67 -2.28 13.87
C MET A 47 9.55 -2.15 14.91
N PHE A 48 8.95 -0.97 15.07
CA PHE A 48 7.77 -0.81 15.92
C PHE A 48 6.60 -1.65 15.40
N VAL A 49 6.33 -1.64 14.09
CA VAL A 49 5.27 -2.45 13.48
C VAL A 49 5.58 -3.95 13.60
N ALA A 50 6.84 -4.35 13.38
CA ALA A 50 7.27 -5.74 13.55
C ALA A 50 7.09 -6.24 15.00
N ARG A 51 7.44 -5.40 15.99
CA ARG A 51 7.18 -5.68 17.42
C ARG A 51 5.68 -5.89 17.66
N ARG A 52 4.83 -4.95 17.24
CA ARG A 52 3.37 -5.03 17.42
C ARG A 52 2.77 -6.27 16.78
N LEU A 53 3.21 -6.62 15.57
CA LEU A 53 2.80 -7.84 14.86
C LEU A 53 3.04 -9.10 15.70
N LEU A 54 4.16 -9.18 16.43
CA LEU A 54 4.46 -10.35 17.27
C LEU A 54 3.76 -10.27 18.63
N GLU A 55 3.62 -9.08 19.23
CA GLU A 55 2.89 -8.87 20.50
C GLU A 55 1.41 -9.27 20.39
N GLU A 56 0.76 -9.02 19.25
CA GLU A 56 -0.62 -9.46 18.97
C GLU A 56 -0.80 -10.98 19.07
N GLN A 57 0.28 -11.75 18.88
CA GLN A 57 0.30 -13.20 19.06
C GLN A 57 0.47 -13.61 20.53
N ARG A 58 0.33 -12.65 21.47
CA ARG A 58 0.53 -12.82 22.91
C ARG A 58 1.95 -13.28 23.24
N LEU A 59 2.93 -12.79 22.48
CA LEU A 59 4.34 -13.03 22.71
C LEU A 59 4.99 -11.82 23.38
N ASP A 60 5.71 -12.05 24.48
CA ASP A 60 6.59 -11.03 25.03
C ASP A 60 7.76 -10.79 24.07
N ILE A 61 8.03 -9.53 23.73
CA ILE A 61 9.07 -9.14 22.78
C ILE A 61 10.14 -8.34 23.49
N PHE A 62 11.36 -8.83 23.37
CA PHE A 62 12.55 -8.22 23.94
C PHE A 62 13.44 -7.68 22.83
N GLU A 63 14.30 -6.72 23.15
CA GLU A 63 15.19 -6.08 22.19
C GLU A 63 16.64 -6.16 22.67
N ASN A 64 17.54 -6.44 21.75
CA ASN A 64 18.96 -6.34 22.00
C ASN A 64 19.40 -4.88 21.93
N ASN A 65 19.89 -4.33 23.05
CA ASN A 65 20.31 -2.93 23.14
C ASN A 65 21.47 -2.53 22.20
N THR A 66 22.20 -3.49 21.63
CA THR A 66 23.34 -3.23 20.73
C THR A 66 22.97 -3.45 19.27
N THR A 67 22.31 -4.56 18.95
CA THR A 67 21.98 -4.92 17.56
C THR A 67 20.60 -4.45 17.12
N HIS A 68 19.76 -3.99 18.07
CA HIS A 68 18.35 -3.68 17.87
C HIS A 68 17.51 -4.85 17.33
N GLU A 69 18.05 -6.08 17.35
CA GLU A 69 17.30 -7.28 17.01
C GLU A 69 16.19 -7.51 18.04
N LEU A 70 15.00 -7.90 17.56
CA LEU A 70 13.91 -8.31 18.45
C LEU A 70 13.90 -9.82 18.59
N TYR A 71 13.61 -10.30 19.80
CA TYR A 71 13.40 -11.71 20.06
C TYR A 71 12.12 -11.91 20.85
N SER A 72 11.30 -12.88 20.44
CA SER A 72 10.10 -13.23 21.20
C SER A 72 10.45 -14.13 22.38
N GLN A 73 9.55 -14.23 23.36
CA GLN A 73 9.53 -15.36 24.28
C GLN A 73 9.52 -16.67 23.48
N SER A 74 10.17 -17.69 24.04
CA SER A 74 10.14 -19.04 23.46
C SER A 74 8.92 -19.80 23.96
N TRP A 75 8.28 -20.56 23.08
CA TRP A 75 7.18 -21.45 23.43
C TRP A 75 7.50 -22.88 23.06
N GLU A 76 6.93 -23.81 23.81
CA GLU A 76 7.10 -25.23 23.58
C GLU A 76 6.12 -25.73 22.51
N ILE A 77 6.60 -26.55 21.56
CA ILE A 77 5.77 -27.08 20.47
C ILE A 77 5.60 -28.60 20.58
N GLY A 78 4.40 -29.10 20.30
CA GLY A 78 4.09 -30.53 20.22
C GLY A 78 3.98 -31.25 21.57
N VAL A 79 3.89 -32.59 21.50
CA VAL A 79 3.89 -33.47 22.69
C VAL A 79 5.33 -33.84 23.00
N ASN A 80 5.96 -33.09 23.88
CA ASN A 80 7.37 -33.29 24.21
C ASN A 80 7.56 -34.26 25.39
N VAL A 81 8.66 -35.02 25.32
CA VAL A 81 9.14 -35.89 26.39
C VAL A 81 10.40 -35.27 26.98
N ARG A 82 10.60 -35.43 28.30
CA ARG A 82 11.80 -34.96 29.00
C ARG A 82 13.08 -35.49 28.34
N GLY A 83 14.05 -34.62 28.05
CA GLY A 83 15.27 -34.94 27.30
C GLY A 83 15.11 -34.81 25.78
N ASN A 84 13.95 -34.40 25.29
CA ASN A 84 13.68 -34.18 23.88
C ASN A 84 12.68 -33.03 23.65
N ARG A 85 12.74 -31.99 24.50
CA ARG A 85 11.85 -30.83 24.36
C ARG A 85 12.26 -29.97 23.17
N THR A 86 11.25 -29.45 22.48
CA THR A 86 11.45 -28.55 21.33
C THR A 86 10.77 -27.23 21.58
N PHE A 87 11.54 -26.15 21.44
CA PHE A 87 11.07 -24.78 21.60
C PHE A 87 11.17 -24.03 20.28
N GLU A 88 10.24 -23.11 20.06
CA GLU A 88 10.32 -22.15 18.97
C GLU A 88 10.32 -20.72 19.50
N ARG A 89 10.92 -19.80 18.75
CA ARG A 89 10.83 -18.35 18.96
C ARG A 89 10.99 -17.60 17.65
N TYR A 90 10.56 -16.34 17.64
CA TYR A 90 10.86 -15.39 16.57
C TYR A 90 12.14 -14.61 16.85
N LEU A 91 12.90 -14.35 15.78
CA LEU A 91 14.01 -13.40 15.71
C LEU A 91 13.75 -12.40 14.57
N VAL A 92 13.76 -11.12 14.87
CA VAL A 92 13.61 -10.04 13.87
C VAL A 92 14.96 -9.36 13.70
N ARG A 93 15.47 -9.35 12.46
CA ARG A 93 16.73 -8.69 12.11
C ARG A 93 16.46 -7.39 11.34
N PRO A 94 16.78 -6.23 11.93
CA PRO A 94 16.74 -4.95 11.25
C PRO A 94 17.97 -4.73 10.37
N GLU A 95 17.80 -3.93 9.31
CA GLU A 95 18.88 -3.33 8.56
C GLU A 95 18.41 -1.97 8.01
N GLU A 96 19.14 -0.90 8.32
CA GLU A 96 18.91 0.43 7.77
C GLU A 96 19.70 0.55 6.46
N VAL A 97 18.99 0.77 5.35
CA VAL A 97 19.62 0.94 4.03
C VAL A 97 19.52 2.37 3.50
N GLY A 98 18.83 3.25 4.24
CA GLY A 98 18.76 4.68 4.00
C GLY A 98 17.83 5.38 5.01
N PRO A 99 17.78 6.73 5.01
CA PRO A 99 17.08 7.51 6.05
C PRO A 99 15.59 7.18 6.23
N ARG A 100 14.94 6.69 5.17
CA ARG A 100 13.54 6.22 5.17
C ARG A 100 13.41 4.90 4.41
N GLN A 101 14.46 4.09 4.46
CA GLN A 101 14.52 2.81 3.78
C GLN A 101 15.04 1.75 4.73
N SER A 102 14.23 0.73 4.94
CA SER A 102 14.50 -0.31 5.93
C SER A 102 14.27 -1.71 5.36
N ILE A 103 15.06 -2.66 5.83
CA ILE A 103 14.86 -4.08 5.61
C ILE A 103 14.59 -4.71 6.98
N VAL A 104 13.51 -5.50 7.06
CA VAL A 104 13.17 -6.26 8.26
C VAL A 104 12.97 -7.71 7.87
N ARG A 105 13.80 -8.59 8.43
CA ARG A 105 13.75 -10.03 8.21
C ARG A 105 13.20 -10.71 9.45
N ILE A 106 12.20 -11.56 9.30
CA ILE A 106 11.60 -12.31 10.41
C ILE A 106 11.96 -13.77 10.27
N PHE A 107 12.58 -14.34 11.30
CA PHE A 107 12.98 -15.73 11.35
C PHE A 107 12.22 -16.47 12.44
N ARG A 108 11.78 -17.70 12.14
CA ARG A 108 11.31 -18.67 13.14
C ARG A 108 12.44 -19.63 13.45
N LEU A 109 12.90 -19.61 14.70
CA LEU A 109 14.01 -20.41 15.20
C LEU A 109 13.47 -21.58 16.01
N GLN A 110 14.00 -22.78 15.75
CA GLN A 110 13.68 -24.01 16.47
C GLN A 110 14.89 -24.48 17.27
N TYR A 111 14.68 -24.73 18.54
CA TYR A 111 15.66 -25.19 19.51
C TYR A 111 15.29 -26.57 20.05
N ARG A 112 16.29 -27.41 20.31
CA ARG A 112 16.11 -28.74 20.91
C ARG A 112 16.92 -28.84 22.20
N GLU A 113 16.34 -29.49 23.21
CA GLU A 113 17.01 -29.75 24.49
C GLU A 113 18.37 -30.43 24.25
N ALA A 114 19.43 -29.89 24.83
CA ALA A 114 20.77 -30.43 24.67
C ALA A 114 20.91 -31.71 25.52
N GLU A 115 21.51 -32.77 24.97
CA GLU A 115 21.75 -34.02 25.71
C GLU A 115 22.58 -33.80 26.98
N ASP A 116 23.50 -32.83 26.97
CA ASP A 116 24.33 -32.46 28.13
C ASP A 116 23.51 -31.82 29.27
N ALA A 117 22.35 -31.21 28.98
CA ALA A 117 21.45 -30.64 29.99
C ALA A 117 20.69 -31.71 30.78
N VAL A 118 20.63 -32.95 30.27
CA VAL A 118 20.09 -34.12 30.99
C VAL A 118 21.12 -34.71 31.97
N THR A 119 22.39 -34.31 31.86
CA THR A 119 23.51 -34.94 32.56
C THR A 119 23.98 -34.13 33.77
N GLN A 120 23.07 -33.83 34.70
CA GLN A 120 23.42 -33.52 36.10
C GLN A 120 22.56 -34.33 37.07
N GLN A 121 22.56 -35.65 36.88
CA GLN A 121 22.41 -36.57 38.00
C GLN A 121 23.61 -37.50 37.94
N THR A 122 24.67 -37.15 38.66
CA THR A 122 25.80 -38.04 38.89
C THR A 122 25.23 -39.33 39.49
N PRO A 123 25.41 -40.50 38.84
CA PRO A 123 24.97 -41.76 39.45
C PRO A 123 25.73 -41.95 40.76
N GLU A 124 25.04 -42.41 41.81
CA GLU A 124 25.70 -42.75 43.07
C GLU A 124 26.86 -43.72 42.83
N PRO A 125 28.00 -43.58 43.57
CA PRO A 125 29.13 -44.49 43.42
C PRO A 125 28.69 -45.93 43.74
N GLY A 126 28.49 -46.75 42.71
CA GLY A 126 28.09 -48.15 42.86
C GLY A 126 26.99 -48.65 41.92
N SER A 127 26.38 -47.81 41.08
CA SER A 127 25.39 -48.33 40.12
C SER A 127 26.07 -49.08 38.97
N GLN A 128 26.15 -50.41 39.08
CA GLN A 128 26.42 -51.29 37.95
C GLN A 128 25.23 -51.26 36.98
N LYS A 129 25.24 -50.32 36.05
CA LYS A 129 24.55 -50.51 34.76
C LYS A 129 25.61 -50.55 33.68
N ARG A 130 25.74 -51.75 33.10
CA ARG A 130 26.57 -52.06 31.94
C ARG A 130 26.41 -50.98 30.88
N ASN A 131 27.55 -50.40 30.50
CA ASN A 131 27.71 -49.57 29.32
C ASN A 131 27.39 -50.41 28.08
N ASP A 132 26.13 -50.38 27.64
CA ASP A 132 25.77 -50.71 26.26
C ASP A 132 25.24 -49.45 25.60
N HIS A 133 25.71 -49.20 24.37
CA HIS A 133 25.45 -48.05 23.49
C HIS A 133 26.52 -46.95 23.46
N TYR A 134 27.76 -47.33 23.13
CA TYR A 134 28.62 -46.50 22.29
C TYR A 134 28.27 -46.76 20.82
N TYR A 135 27.29 -46.04 20.29
CA TYR A 135 27.20 -45.81 18.84
C TYR A 135 27.51 -44.34 18.58
N ASN A 136 28.80 -44.07 18.36
CA ASN A 136 29.25 -42.82 17.76
C ASN A 136 28.67 -42.74 16.34
N HIS A 137 27.51 -42.11 16.20
CA HIS A 137 27.15 -41.49 14.93
C HIS A 137 27.84 -40.13 14.87
N ASN A 138 29.10 -40.15 14.47
CA ASN A 138 29.69 -39.03 13.73
C ASN A 138 28.96 -38.94 12.38
N ARG A 139 27.73 -38.42 12.41
CA ARG A 139 27.20 -37.71 11.26
C ARG A 139 27.68 -36.29 11.45
N GLU A 140 28.67 -35.89 10.66
CA GLU A 140 28.84 -34.49 10.32
C GLU A 140 27.46 -34.00 9.87
N VAL A 141 26.79 -33.29 10.78
CA VAL A 141 25.57 -32.58 10.47
C VAL A 141 26.03 -31.55 9.45
N PHE A 142 25.63 -31.73 8.19
CA PHE A 142 25.85 -30.76 7.12
C PHE A 142 25.79 -29.35 7.72
N ALA A 143 26.93 -28.68 7.79
CA ALA A 143 27.03 -27.29 8.22
C ALA A 143 26.31 -26.45 7.15
N HIS A 144 24.99 -26.39 7.27
CA HIS A 144 24.21 -25.37 6.62
C HIS A 144 24.53 -24.09 7.39
N GLU A 145 25.01 -23.09 6.65
CA GLU A 145 25.39 -21.75 7.13
C GLU A 145 24.85 -21.47 8.53
N THR A 146 25.72 -21.62 9.52
CA THR A 146 25.40 -21.29 10.89
C THR A 146 25.01 -19.84 10.89
N PHE A 147 23.74 -19.53 11.20
CA PHE A 147 23.35 -18.17 11.51
C PHE A 147 24.36 -17.61 12.53
N GLU A 148 25.16 -16.65 12.12
CA GLU A 148 26.09 -15.98 13.03
C GLU A 148 25.28 -15.17 14.05
N ALA A 149 25.77 -15.14 15.31
CA ALA A 149 25.18 -14.35 16.40
C ALA A 149 23.70 -14.64 16.73
N VAL A 150 23.22 -15.89 16.63
CA VAL A 150 21.87 -16.24 17.12
C VAL A 150 21.85 -16.27 18.65
N PRO A 151 20.81 -15.71 19.30
CA PRO A 151 20.63 -15.83 20.73
C PRO A 151 20.66 -17.30 21.18
N GLN A 152 21.60 -17.64 22.06
CA GLN A 152 21.64 -18.94 22.71
C GLN A 152 20.50 -19.06 23.71
N MET A 153 20.03 -20.30 23.92
CA MET A 153 19.01 -20.61 24.92
C MET A 153 19.62 -21.63 25.87
N GLU A 154 19.68 -21.30 27.16
CA GLU A 154 20.33 -22.13 28.17
C GLU A 154 19.70 -23.54 28.22
N GLY A 155 20.53 -24.58 28.07
CA GLY A 155 20.07 -25.97 28.02
C GLY A 155 19.52 -26.43 26.66
N PHE A 156 19.51 -25.58 25.63
CA PHE A 156 19.02 -25.91 24.30
C PHE A 156 20.02 -25.56 23.20
N ARG A 157 20.03 -26.35 22.12
CA ARG A 157 20.83 -26.09 20.91
C ARG A 157 19.91 -25.68 19.76
N LEU A 158 20.34 -24.68 18.98
CA LEU A 158 19.65 -24.28 17.76
C LEU A 158 19.66 -25.46 16.78
N ARG A 159 18.48 -25.86 16.31
CA ARG A 159 18.32 -26.94 15.34
C ARG A 159 18.17 -26.38 13.92
N ARG A 160 17.35 -25.35 13.75
CA ARG A 160 17.02 -24.76 12.45
C ARG A 160 16.48 -23.34 12.64
N GLY A 161 16.83 -22.43 11.74
CA GLY A 161 16.12 -21.17 11.52
C GLY A 161 15.52 -21.15 10.12
N ILE A 162 14.29 -20.68 9.98
CA ILE A 162 13.66 -20.43 8.68
C ILE A 162 13.19 -18.98 8.61
N ARG A 163 13.30 -18.36 7.43
CA ARG A 163 12.68 -17.05 7.18
C ARG A 163 11.16 -17.24 7.13
N ASP A 164 10.45 -16.55 8.02
CA ASP A 164 9.00 -16.65 8.18
C ASP A 164 8.32 -15.66 7.23
N LEU A 165 8.21 -16.06 5.96
CA LEU A 165 7.56 -15.27 4.91
C LEU A 165 6.09 -14.91 5.24
N PRO A 166 5.28 -15.77 5.86
CA PRO A 166 3.95 -15.39 6.33
C PRO A 166 3.96 -14.19 7.28
N GLN A 167 4.88 -14.13 8.25
CA GLN A 167 5.02 -12.96 9.13
C GLN A 167 5.51 -11.73 8.37
N GLU A 168 6.46 -11.87 7.45
CA GLU A 168 6.93 -10.76 6.60
C GLU A 168 5.82 -10.23 5.65
N ARG A 169 4.90 -11.09 5.20
CA ARG A 169 3.70 -10.66 4.44
C ARG A 169 2.77 -9.84 5.32
N LYS A 170 2.53 -10.24 6.57
CA LYS A 170 1.73 -9.44 7.52
C LYS A 170 2.38 -8.09 7.82
N LEU A 171 3.72 -8.05 7.93
CA LEU A 171 4.47 -6.82 8.07
C LEU A 171 4.29 -5.90 6.84
N LEU A 172 4.44 -6.45 5.63
CA LEU A 172 4.18 -5.72 4.38
C LEU A 172 2.78 -5.12 4.34
N MET A 173 1.74 -5.91 4.67
CA MET A 173 0.36 -5.42 4.68
C MET A 173 0.19 -4.22 5.62
N ARG A 174 0.80 -4.24 6.80
CA ARG A 174 0.71 -3.12 7.75
C ARG A 174 1.46 -1.87 7.32
N LEU A 175 2.58 -2.03 6.63
CA LEU A 175 3.43 -0.91 6.23
C LEU A 175 2.99 -0.26 4.93
N GLU A 176 2.52 -1.04 3.95
CA GLU A 176 2.34 -0.59 2.56
C GLU A 176 0.92 -0.80 2.00
N MET A 177 -0.01 -1.30 2.82
CA MET A 177 -1.44 -1.31 2.51
C MET A 177 -2.23 -0.43 3.49
N ALA A 178 -1.53 0.52 4.12
CA ALA A 178 -2.15 1.50 5.00
C ALA A 178 -2.97 2.50 4.18
N PRO A 179 -4.17 2.90 4.65
CA PRO A 179 -4.99 3.87 3.93
C PRO A 179 -4.29 5.23 3.90
N SER A 180 -4.34 5.88 2.73
CA SER A 180 -3.93 7.27 2.59
C SER A 180 -4.98 8.22 3.15
N LEU A 181 -4.53 9.34 3.70
CA LEU A 181 -5.36 10.39 4.24
C LEU A 181 -5.67 11.41 3.15
N GLU A 182 -6.95 11.58 2.84
CA GLU A 182 -7.44 12.73 2.08
C GLU A 182 -7.75 13.87 3.05
N LEU A 183 -6.88 14.89 3.07
CA LEU A 183 -7.01 15.98 4.01
C LEU A 183 -7.97 17.03 3.45
N VAL A 184 -9.10 17.20 4.13
CA VAL A 184 -10.08 18.25 3.83
C VAL A 184 -9.77 19.49 4.66
N GLY A 185 -9.68 20.64 3.98
CA GLY A 185 -9.24 21.88 4.60
C GLY A 185 -7.74 21.88 4.91
N GLY A 186 -7.28 22.99 5.50
CA GLY A 186 -5.87 23.18 5.83
C GLY A 186 -5.47 24.64 5.73
N LYS A 187 -4.48 25.06 6.52
CA LYS A 187 -3.87 26.38 6.36
C LYS A 187 -3.02 26.34 5.09
N ALA A 188 -3.28 27.21 4.12
CA ALA A 188 -2.32 27.48 3.05
C ALA A 188 -1.10 28.15 3.70
N SER A 189 0.09 27.55 3.58
CA SER A 189 1.29 28.15 4.17
C SER A 189 2.57 27.91 3.38
N ILE A 190 2.48 27.30 2.20
CA ILE A 190 3.65 27.16 1.34
C ILE A 190 3.73 28.41 0.45
N PRO A 191 4.70 29.30 0.66
CA PRO A 191 4.90 30.42 -0.24
C PRO A 191 5.34 29.87 -1.61
N VAL A 192 4.76 30.43 -2.66
CA VAL A 192 5.11 30.14 -4.05
C VAL A 192 6.45 30.83 -4.34
N ARG A 193 7.56 30.28 -3.83
CA ARG A 193 8.92 30.77 -4.13
C ARG A 193 9.56 29.76 -5.06
N ASP A 194 9.54 30.07 -6.36
CA ASP A 194 10.09 29.28 -7.46
C ASP A 194 9.49 27.87 -7.59
N VAL A 195 8.27 27.80 -8.12
CA VAL A 195 7.65 26.53 -8.49
C VAL A 195 8.45 25.87 -9.60
N LYS A 196 9.01 24.70 -9.32
CA LYS A 196 9.56 23.80 -10.35
C LYS A 196 8.80 22.49 -10.30
N VAL A 197 7.80 22.37 -11.16
CA VAL A 197 7.14 21.08 -11.38
C VAL A 197 8.18 20.13 -11.98
N ALA A 198 8.34 18.94 -11.38
CA ALA A 198 9.32 17.98 -11.87
C ALA A 198 9.00 17.56 -13.31
N GLY A 199 9.98 17.63 -14.20
CA GLY A 199 9.79 17.35 -15.63
C GLY A 199 8.94 18.40 -16.38
N TRP A 200 8.66 19.54 -15.74
CA TRP A 200 8.05 20.70 -16.40
C TRP A 200 9.13 21.53 -17.07
N THR A 201 9.15 21.41 -18.38
CA THR A 201 9.80 22.38 -19.26
C THR A 201 8.69 23.12 -19.96
N PRO A 202 8.64 24.46 -19.94
CA PRO A 202 7.66 25.21 -20.71
C PRO A 202 7.81 24.80 -22.18
N GLU A 203 6.88 23.96 -22.64
CA GLU A 203 6.77 23.58 -24.03
C GLU A 203 6.03 24.69 -24.78
N THR A 204 6.30 24.83 -26.07
CA THR A 204 5.62 25.84 -26.87
C THR A 204 4.09 25.69 -26.72
N PRO A 205 3.34 26.81 -26.67
CA PRO A 205 1.88 26.75 -26.55
C PRO A 205 1.19 25.87 -27.61
N GLU A 206 1.85 25.70 -28.76
CA GLU A 206 1.38 24.93 -29.92
C GLU A 206 1.75 23.42 -29.87
N ALA A 207 2.58 22.98 -28.92
CA ALA A 207 2.97 21.58 -28.85
C ALA A 207 1.75 20.67 -28.56
N ALA A 208 1.71 19.51 -29.23
CA ALA A 208 0.64 18.55 -29.11
C ALA A 208 0.49 18.03 -27.66
N PRO A 209 -0.72 17.65 -27.23
CA PRO A 209 -0.93 17.06 -25.91
C PRO A 209 -0.11 15.77 -25.78
N ARG A 210 0.55 15.61 -24.64
CA ARG A 210 1.22 14.35 -24.29
C ARG A 210 0.15 13.33 -23.88
N CYS A 211 -0.24 12.48 -24.82
CA CYS A 211 -1.32 11.50 -24.62
C CYS A 211 -0.90 10.24 -23.86
N GLY A 212 0.31 10.16 -23.31
CA GLY A 212 0.77 8.97 -22.57
C GLY A 212 0.80 7.66 -23.37
N ASP A 213 1.10 6.57 -22.67
CA ASP A 213 1.09 5.23 -23.24
C ASP A 213 -0.34 4.73 -23.50
N PRO A 214 -0.57 3.92 -24.55
CA PRO A 214 -1.89 3.35 -24.83
C PRO A 214 -2.48 2.55 -23.65
N VAL A 215 -3.80 2.61 -23.49
CA VAL A 215 -4.56 1.80 -22.54
C VAL A 215 -5.48 0.87 -23.31
N GLU A 216 -5.18 -0.42 -23.32
CA GLU A 216 -6.00 -1.42 -24.02
C GLU A 216 -7.40 -1.51 -23.41
N GLY A 217 -8.42 -1.78 -24.23
CA GLY A 217 -9.79 -2.00 -23.75
C GLY A 217 -10.57 -0.75 -23.32
N VAL A 218 -9.96 0.44 -23.36
CA VAL A 218 -10.61 1.71 -23.00
C VAL A 218 -11.84 2.01 -23.87
N ASP A 219 -11.84 1.57 -25.12
CA ASP A 219 -12.86 1.90 -26.12
C ASP A 219 -14.30 1.63 -25.67
N ALA A 220 -14.51 0.57 -24.89
CA ALA A 220 -15.81 0.18 -24.36
C ALA A 220 -16.39 1.17 -23.34
N LEU A 221 -15.56 2.04 -22.77
CA LEU A 221 -15.93 3.04 -21.79
C LEU A 221 -16.20 4.42 -22.40
N LEU A 222 -15.78 4.64 -23.64
CA LEU A 222 -15.85 5.94 -24.32
C LEU A 222 -17.21 6.12 -25.01
N THR A 223 -18.25 6.34 -24.19
CA THR A 223 -19.62 6.53 -24.65
C THR A 223 -20.11 7.95 -24.38
N GLN A 224 -20.86 8.53 -25.32
CA GLN A 224 -21.50 9.83 -25.14
C GLN A 224 -22.41 9.81 -23.92
N GLY A 225 -22.32 10.83 -23.06
CA GLY A 225 -23.05 10.90 -21.79
C GLY A 225 -22.61 9.88 -20.73
N GLY A 226 -21.60 9.06 -21.02
CA GLY A 226 -21.04 8.08 -20.09
C GLY A 226 -20.19 8.74 -19.00
N THR A 227 -20.14 8.09 -17.83
CA THR A 227 -19.29 8.47 -16.72
C THR A 227 -18.41 7.30 -16.29
N VAL A 228 -17.10 7.54 -16.20
CA VAL A 228 -16.11 6.58 -15.72
C VAL A 228 -15.53 7.13 -14.41
N LEU A 229 -15.71 6.40 -13.31
CA LEU A 229 -15.11 6.68 -12.01
C LEU A 229 -13.87 5.80 -11.86
N VAL A 230 -12.73 6.34 -11.42
CA VAL A 230 -11.49 5.57 -11.27
C VAL A 230 -10.92 5.77 -9.87
N ALA A 231 -10.62 4.65 -9.19
CA ALA A 231 -10.07 4.60 -7.84
C ALA A 231 -8.61 5.09 -7.81
N ASP A 232 -8.40 6.36 -7.50
CA ASP A 232 -7.08 6.99 -7.49
C ASP A 232 -6.24 6.52 -6.27
N PRO A 233 -5.09 5.85 -6.47
CA PRO A 233 -4.15 5.54 -5.39
C PRO A 233 -3.42 6.78 -4.84
N MET A 234 -3.64 7.95 -5.45
CA MET A 234 -3.12 9.28 -5.16
C MET A 234 -1.60 9.40 -5.24
N GLY A 235 -1.11 10.54 -5.72
CA GLY A 235 0.33 10.83 -5.74
C GLY A 235 1.18 9.85 -6.56
N THR A 236 0.60 9.29 -7.63
CA THR A 236 1.29 8.42 -8.60
C THR A 236 1.48 9.13 -9.94
N ARG A 237 2.41 8.65 -10.76
CA ARG A 237 2.62 9.18 -12.12
C ARG A 237 1.71 8.50 -13.13
N GLU A 238 1.46 7.22 -12.91
CA GLU A 238 0.87 6.32 -13.90
C GLU A 238 -0.62 6.58 -14.09
N LEU A 239 -1.37 6.91 -13.02
CA LEU A 239 -2.80 7.20 -13.18
C LEU A 239 -3.06 8.51 -13.94
N PRO A 240 -2.46 9.66 -13.60
CA PRO A 240 -2.66 10.88 -14.38
C PRO A 240 -2.21 10.74 -15.85
N ASP A 241 -1.15 9.97 -16.11
CA ASP A 241 -0.70 9.65 -17.46
C ASP A 241 -1.71 8.78 -18.22
N ALA A 242 -2.23 7.72 -17.60
CA ALA A 242 -3.31 6.91 -18.18
C ALA A 242 -4.60 7.72 -18.39
N ALA A 243 -4.95 8.62 -17.46
CA ALA A 243 -6.07 9.52 -17.63
C ALA A 243 -5.87 10.45 -18.84
N SER A 244 -4.67 10.99 -19.03
CA SER A 244 -4.32 11.81 -20.21
C SER A 244 -4.51 11.04 -21.51
N ARG A 245 -4.13 9.75 -21.52
CA ARG A 245 -4.42 8.85 -22.66
C ARG A 245 -5.91 8.72 -22.92
N MET A 246 -6.72 8.46 -21.89
CA MET A 246 -8.16 8.30 -22.03
C MET A 246 -8.84 9.58 -22.53
N LEU A 247 -8.36 10.76 -22.10
CA LEU A 247 -8.85 12.05 -22.64
C LEU A 247 -8.57 12.15 -24.14
N CYS A 248 -7.35 11.82 -24.59
CA CYS A 248 -7.00 11.83 -26.01
C CYS A 248 -7.84 10.85 -26.83
N ASP A 249 -8.09 9.65 -26.30
CA ASP A 249 -8.93 8.66 -26.99
C ASP A 249 -10.39 9.13 -27.11
N ALA A 250 -10.92 9.77 -26.07
CA ALA A 250 -12.27 10.35 -26.08
C ALA A 250 -12.39 11.52 -27.07
N THR A 251 -11.41 12.43 -27.12
CA THR A 251 -11.41 13.55 -28.06
C THR A 251 -11.18 13.10 -29.51
N ALA A 252 -10.38 12.05 -29.75
CA ALA A 252 -10.24 11.43 -31.07
C ALA A 252 -11.56 10.85 -31.59
N LYS A 253 -12.42 10.36 -30.68
CA LYS A 253 -13.82 9.98 -30.97
C LYS A 253 -14.80 11.14 -31.08
N LYS A 254 -14.31 12.39 -30.97
CA LYS A 254 -15.11 13.63 -31.01
C LYS A 254 -16.17 13.72 -29.91
N LEU A 255 -15.95 13.04 -28.79
CA LEU A 255 -16.80 13.21 -27.62
C LEU A 255 -16.49 14.57 -26.97
N PRO A 256 -17.50 15.30 -26.46
CA PRO A 256 -17.26 16.32 -25.45
C PRO A 256 -16.70 15.63 -24.20
N VAL A 257 -15.61 16.15 -23.64
CA VAL A 257 -14.88 15.51 -22.54
C VAL A 257 -14.93 16.38 -21.29
N ALA A 258 -15.19 15.74 -20.15
CA ALA A 258 -15.09 16.34 -18.84
C ALA A 258 -14.10 15.56 -17.97
N LEU A 259 -13.02 16.19 -17.55
CA LEU A 259 -12.11 15.67 -16.54
C LEU A 259 -12.53 16.19 -15.17
N ALA A 260 -13.04 15.32 -14.31
CA ALA A 260 -13.40 15.67 -12.95
C ALA A 260 -12.28 15.25 -11.97
N LEU A 261 -11.77 16.22 -11.21
CA LEU A 261 -10.69 16.05 -10.26
C LEU A 261 -11.17 16.32 -8.84
N SER A 262 -10.68 15.54 -7.87
CA SER A 262 -10.91 15.72 -6.43
C SER A 262 -10.16 16.96 -5.89
N VAL A 263 -10.56 18.11 -6.43
CA VAL A 263 -10.16 19.47 -6.06
C VAL A 263 -11.44 20.17 -5.54
N PRO A 264 -11.37 20.98 -4.48
CA PRO A 264 -12.53 21.68 -3.94
C PRO A 264 -13.24 22.52 -4.99
N SER A 265 -14.56 22.43 -5.07
CA SER A 265 -15.38 23.17 -6.05
C SER A 265 -15.17 24.68 -6.01
N VAL A 266 -14.77 25.24 -4.86
CA VAL A 266 -14.40 26.66 -4.71
C VAL A 266 -13.20 27.08 -5.57
N ASP A 267 -12.36 26.14 -5.98
CA ASP A 267 -11.17 26.36 -6.80
C ASP A 267 -11.46 26.25 -8.32
N GLN A 268 -12.71 25.99 -8.71
CA GLN A 268 -13.11 25.84 -10.13
C GLN A 268 -12.67 27.03 -11.00
N GLY A 269 -12.84 28.26 -10.51
CA GLY A 269 -12.46 29.46 -11.27
C GLY A 269 -10.96 29.53 -11.58
N ALA A 270 -10.10 29.03 -10.70
CA ALA A 270 -8.65 28.98 -10.95
C ALA A 270 -8.30 27.95 -12.02
N LEU A 271 -8.99 26.80 -12.05
CA LEU A 271 -8.83 25.78 -13.09
C LEU A 271 -9.32 26.28 -14.45
N ASP A 272 -10.46 26.96 -14.49
CA ASP A 272 -11.02 27.53 -15.73
C ASP A 272 -10.12 28.61 -16.32
N GLU A 273 -9.53 29.45 -15.47
CA GLU A 273 -8.56 30.46 -15.87
C GLU A 273 -7.31 29.80 -16.48
N TYR A 274 -6.77 28.77 -15.84
CA TYR A 274 -5.62 28.03 -16.39
C TYR A 274 -5.96 27.35 -17.73
N LEU A 275 -7.13 26.72 -17.84
CA LEU A 275 -7.60 26.03 -19.06
C LEU A 275 -7.73 26.95 -20.28
N THR A 276 -7.98 28.24 -20.06
CA THR A 276 -8.12 29.24 -21.13
C THR A 276 -6.84 30.02 -21.41
N SER A 277 -5.81 29.82 -20.58
CA SER A 277 -4.51 30.49 -20.69
C SER A 277 -3.61 29.91 -21.78
N ALA A 278 -2.47 30.56 -22.00
CA ALA A 278 -1.43 30.08 -22.91
C ALA A 278 -0.64 28.88 -22.34
N GLY A 279 -0.76 28.58 -21.05
CA GLY A 279 -0.03 27.50 -20.37
C GLY A 279 1.43 27.83 -20.10
N THR A 280 1.77 29.12 -19.97
CA THR A 280 3.12 29.56 -19.62
C THR A 280 3.43 29.28 -18.14
N ASP A 281 4.70 29.37 -17.75
CA ASP A 281 5.09 29.27 -16.34
C ASP A 281 4.36 30.28 -15.46
N ALA A 282 4.09 31.49 -15.97
CA ALA A 282 3.32 32.51 -15.27
C ALA A 282 1.84 32.14 -15.10
N ASP A 283 1.25 31.45 -16.07
CA ASP A 283 -0.13 30.95 -15.98
C ASP A 283 -0.23 29.82 -14.94
N LEU A 284 0.75 28.92 -14.92
CA LEU A 284 0.83 27.86 -13.92
C LEU A 284 1.07 28.44 -12.52
N GLU A 285 1.98 29.39 -12.36
CA GLU A 285 2.19 30.08 -11.09
C GLU A 285 0.90 30.73 -10.60
N ARG A 286 0.15 31.37 -11.51
CA ARG A 286 -1.13 32.00 -11.21
C ARG A 286 -2.18 30.99 -10.74
N LEU A 287 -2.29 29.81 -11.38
CA LEU A 287 -3.14 28.72 -10.88
C LEU A 287 -2.78 28.35 -9.44
N LEU A 288 -1.49 28.16 -9.16
CA LEU A 288 -1.00 27.75 -7.85
C LEU A 288 -1.19 28.82 -6.78
N VAL A 289 -1.15 30.10 -7.15
CA VAL A 289 -1.43 31.22 -6.24
C VAL A 289 -2.92 31.33 -5.94
N LEU A 290 -3.77 31.22 -6.96
CA LEU A 290 -5.22 31.39 -6.82
C LEU A 290 -5.88 30.20 -6.10
N SER A 291 -5.35 29.00 -6.29
CA SER A 291 -5.90 27.80 -5.65
C SER A 291 -5.18 27.45 -4.36
N ASP A 292 -5.89 27.57 -3.23
CA ASP A 292 -5.38 27.17 -1.91
C ASP A 292 -5.11 25.67 -1.84
N PHE A 293 -5.80 24.87 -2.65
CA PHE A 293 -5.65 23.43 -2.73
C PHE A 293 -4.18 23.05 -2.99
N PHE A 294 -3.54 23.63 -4.01
CA PHE A 294 -2.15 23.30 -4.34
C PHE A 294 -1.13 23.83 -3.32
N ARG A 295 -1.54 24.72 -2.39
CA ARG A 295 -0.68 25.36 -1.37
C ARG A 295 -0.88 24.86 0.05
N ARG A 296 -1.69 23.82 0.24
CA ARG A 296 -1.85 23.20 1.56
C ARG A 296 -0.49 22.78 2.10
N VAL A 297 -0.32 22.99 3.40
CA VAL A 297 0.86 22.52 4.14
C VAL A 297 1.06 21.04 3.91
N ASP A 298 0.02 20.24 4.17
CA ASP A 298 0.04 18.80 3.98
C ASP A 298 -0.58 18.47 2.62
N GLN A 299 0.23 17.86 1.75
CA GLN A 299 -0.10 17.53 0.37
C GLN A 299 -0.32 16.01 0.30
N ASP A 300 -1.54 15.59 0.00
CA ASP A 300 -1.98 14.18 0.09
C ASP A 300 -1.85 13.42 -1.25
N GLY A 301 -1.12 13.98 -2.21
CA GLY A 301 -0.91 13.40 -3.53
C GLY A 301 -1.92 13.86 -4.59
N ARG A 302 -3.08 14.41 -4.19
CA ARG A 302 -4.11 14.94 -5.12
C ARG A 302 -3.70 16.26 -5.79
N SER A 303 -2.69 16.93 -5.26
CA SER A 303 -2.06 18.17 -5.77
C SER A 303 -0.66 17.93 -6.34
N SER A 304 -0.41 16.72 -6.87
CA SER A 304 0.90 16.31 -7.36
C SER A 304 1.24 16.84 -8.77
N ALA A 305 2.52 16.77 -9.13
CA ALA A 305 3.01 17.14 -10.46
C ALA A 305 2.30 16.40 -11.60
N GLY A 306 2.00 15.11 -11.42
CA GLY A 306 1.24 14.30 -12.38
C GLY A 306 -0.16 14.87 -12.67
N VAL A 307 -0.85 15.41 -11.66
CA VAL A 307 -2.15 16.07 -11.84
C VAL A 307 -2.00 17.39 -12.62
N ILE A 308 -0.91 18.15 -12.41
CA ILE A 308 -0.61 19.33 -13.23
C ILE A 308 -0.36 18.94 -14.70
N HIS A 309 0.40 17.89 -14.96
CA HIS A 309 0.61 17.39 -16.33
C HIS A 309 -0.71 16.96 -16.99
N LEU A 310 -1.62 16.34 -16.24
CA LEU A 310 -2.97 15.99 -16.71
C LEU A 310 -3.83 17.24 -17.01
N LEU A 311 -3.79 18.26 -16.14
CA LEU A 311 -4.45 19.55 -16.38
C LEU A 311 -3.90 20.24 -17.65
N GLU A 312 -2.59 20.19 -17.86
CA GLU A 312 -1.95 20.73 -19.04
C GLU A 312 -2.34 19.96 -20.31
N ALA A 313 -2.46 18.64 -20.25
CA ALA A 313 -2.97 17.84 -21.36
C ALA A 313 -4.42 18.24 -21.71
N ALA A 314 -5.28 18.43 -20.71
CA ALA A 314 -6.65 18.91 -20.91
C ALA A 314 -6.70 20.31 -21.54
N ARG A 315 -5.84 21.25 -21.07
CA ARG A 315 -5.71 22.60 -21.65
C ARG A 315 -5.31 22.54 -23.12
N ARG A 316 -4.31 21.72 -23.47
CA ARG A 316 -3.83 21.58 -24.86
C ARG A 316 -4.89 21.00 -25.77
N LEU A 317 -5.61 19.96 -25.33
CA LEU A 317 -6.74 19.41 -26.08
C LEU A 317 -7.81 20.48 -26.35
N ARG A 318 -8.13 21.31 -25.34
CA ARG A 318 -9.06 22.44 -25.51
C ARG A 318 -8.54 23.47 -26.52
N HIS A 319 -7.25 23.82 -26.46
CA HIS A 319 -6.64 24.78 -27.39
C HIS A 319 -6.60 24.26 -28.83
N GLN A 320 -6.56 22.94 -29.02
CA GLN A 320 -6.71 22.29 -30.34
C GLN A 320 -8.16 22.28 -30.85
N GLY A 321 -9.10 22.89 -30.14
CA GLY A 321 -10.51 23.00 -30.53
C GLY A 321 -11.38 21.83 -30.09
N HIS A 322 -10.87 20.91 -29.27
CA HIS A 322 -11.70 19.87 -28.66
C HIS A 322 -12.57 20.47 -27.55
N SER A 323 -13.80 19.96 -27.39
CA SER A 323 -14.67 20.33 -26.28
C SER A 323 -14.18 19.63 -25.01
N VAL A 324 -13.33 20.30 -24.23
CA VAL A 324 -12.76 19.78 -22.99
C VAL A 324 -13.03 20.75 -21.84
N SER A 325 -13.59 20.21 -20.76
CA SER A 325 -13.81 20.91 -19.49
C SER A 325 -13.11 20.18 -18.34
N VAL A 326 -12.71 20.90 -17.31
CA VAL A 326 -12.25 20.34 -16.04
C VAL A 326 -13.26 20.70 -14.95
N VAL A 327 -13.55 19.76 -14.06
CA VAL A 327 -14.53 19.93 -12.97
C VAL A 327 -13.85 19.67 -11.64
N ALA A 328 -13.77 20.69 -10.79
CA ALA A 328 -13.46 20.55 -9.37
C ALA A 328 -14.74 20.17 -8.62
N PHE A 329 -14.76 19.00 -8.00
CA PHE A 329 -15.98 18.49 -7.38
C PHE A 329 -15.90 18.26 -5.87
N ASP A 330 -14.71 18.35 -5.25
CA ASP A 330 -14.55 18.04 -3.83
C ASP A 330 -15.10 19.14 -2.91
N SER A 331 -15.24 18.83 -1.62
CA SER A 331 -15.55 19.80 -0.59
C SER A 331 -14.31 20.48 -0.04
N LYS A 332 -14.43 21.76 0.33
CA LYS A 332 -13.39 22.46 1.11
C LYS A 332 -13.39 22.07 2.59
N GLN A 333 -14.54 21.67 3.14
CA GLN A 333 -14.75 21.59 4.59
C GLN A 333 -15.53 20.36 5.05
N ALA A 334 -16.46 19.85 4.24
CA ALA A 334 -17.30 18.73 4.63
C ALA A 334 -16.47 17.45 4.77
N ALA A 335 -16.90 16.57 5.68
CA ALA A 335 -16.25 15.28 5.93
C ALA A 335 -17.30 14.17 5.98
N GLY A 336 -16.85 12.92 5.82
CA GLY A 336 -17.73 11.74 5.82
C GLY A 336 -18.84 11.86 4.78
N ASN A 337 -20.06 11.42 5.14
CA ASN A 337 -21.20 11.45 4.22
C ASN A 337 -21.55 12.83 3.65
N ALA A 338 -21.36 13.90 4.43
CA ALA A 338 -21.63 15.25 3.92
C ALA A 338 -20.68 15.62 2.77
N ARG A 339 -19.43 15.14 2.83
CA ARG A 339 -18.46 15.29 1.74
C ARG A 339 -18.89 14.48 0.51
N GLU A 340 -19.31 13.22 0.70
CA GLU A 340 -19.81 12.38 -0.40
C GLU A 340 -21.01 13.00 -1.11
N GLU A 341 -21.93 13.58 -0.34
CA GLU A 341 -23.11 14.26 -0.86
C GLU A 341 -22.74 15.51 -1.67
N GLU A 342 -21.85 16.36 -1.16
CA GLU A 342 -21.37 17.55 -1.87
C GLU A 342 -20.63 17.17 -3.16
N MET A 343 -19.74 16.17 -3.10
CA MET A 343 -19.06 15.64 -4.27
C MET A 343 -20.01 15.15 -5.35
N ALA A 344 -21.00 14.35 -4.95
CA ALA A 344 -22.00 13.85 -5.88
C ALA A 344 -22.85 14.99 -6.45
N ALA A 345 -23.27 15.95 -5.62
CA ALA A 345 -24.08 17.08 -6.05
C ALA A 345 -23.38 17.92 -7.13
N ASN A 346 -22.07 18.19 -6.96
CA ASN A 346 -21.27 18.93 -7.94
C ASN A 346 -21.21 18.19 -9.29
N LEU A 347 -20.96 16.87 -9.29
CA LEU A 347 -20.93 16.07 -10.52
C LEU A 347 -22.31 15.92 -11.18
N ILE A 348 -23.37 15.78 -10.39
CA ILE A 348 -24.75 15.72 -10.88
C ILE A 348 -25.13 17.05 -11.54
N ALA A 349 -24.78 18.19 -10.93
CA ALA A 349 -25.01 19.50 -11.51
C ALA A 349 -24.31 19.64 -12.86
N PHE A 350 -23.02 19.30 -12.93
CA PHE A 350 -22.27 19.31 -14.17
C PHE A 350 -22.91 18.43 -15.26
N ARG A 351 -23.30 17.19 -14.93
CA ARG A 351 -23.95 16.26 -15.86
C ARG A 351 -25.27 16.81 -16.41
N LYS A 352 -26.07 17.50 -15.60
CA LYS A 352 -27.35 18.08 -16.05
C LYS A 352 -27.13 19.17 -17.09
N GLU A 353 -26.10 19.98 -16.92
CA GLU A 353 -25.73 21.03 -17.87
C GLU A 353 -25.03 20.47 -19.11
N ASN A 354 -24.36 19.33 -18.97
CA ASN A 354 -23.56 18.69 -20.02
C ASN A 354 -23.99 17.22 -20.23
N PRO A 355 -25.22 16.96 -20.68
CA PRO A 355 -25.78 15.61 -20.76
C PRO A 355 -24.97 14.69 -21.69
N ASP A 356 -24.35 15.24 -22.72
CA ASP A 356 -23.60 14.49 -23.73
C ASP A 356 -22.12 14.27 -23.41
N ALA A 357 -21.56 14.94 -22.39
CA ALA A 357 -20.14 14.85 -22.11
C ALA A 357 -19.73 13.45 -21.63
N TRP A 358 -18.67 12.87 -22.19
CA TRP A 358 -18.01 11.75 -21.54
C TRP A 358 -17.20 12.27 -20.36
N MET A 359 -17.50 11.78 -19.16
CA MET A 359 -16.92 12.29 -17.91
C MET A 359 -15.99 11.26 -17.28
N LEU A 360 -14.73 11.62 -17.08
CA LEU A 360 -13.73 10.84 -16.35
C LEU A 360 -13.53 11.46 -14.96
N VAL A 361 -13.81 10.71 -13.90
CA VAL A 361 -13.74 11.17 -12.51
C VAL A 361 -12.62 10.43 -11.79
N LEU A 362 -11.68 11.18 -11.22
CA LEU A 362 -10.58 10.64 -10.41
C LEU A 362 -10.78 11.02 -8.93
N ALA A 363 -10.90 10.02 -8.06
CA ALA A 363 -10.96 10.17 -6.61
C ALA A 363 -10.55 8.87 -5.91
N GLY A 364 -10.22 8.94 -4.62
CA GLY A 364 -9.89 7.76 -3.83
C GLY A 364 -10.94 6.65 -3.92
N ASP A 365 -10.47 5.40 -3.78
CA ASP A 365 -11.27 4.17 -3.91
C ASP A 365 -12.66 4.25 -3.27
N VAL A 366 -12.72 4.69 -2.01
CA VAL A 366 -13.97 4.73 -1.23
C VAL A 366 -15.02 5.63 -1.88
N HIS A 367 -14.61 6.74 -2.51
CA HIS A 367 -15.51 7.71 -3.12
C HIS A 367 -16.14 7.18 -4.41
N VAL A 368 -15.38 6.44 -5.21
CA VAL A 368 -15.80 6.01 -6.55
C VAL A 368 -16.62 4.73 -6.58
N ARG A 369 -16.72 4.02 -5.45
CA ARG A 369 -17.57 2.82 -5.30
C ARG A 369 -19.02 3.14 -5.65
N THR A 370 -19.65 2.27 -6.44
CA THR A 370 -21.11 2.33 -6.68
C THR A 370 -21.90 1.41 -5.75
N GLY A 371 -21.21 0.51 -5.05
CA GLY A 371 -21.73 -0.26 -3.94
C GLY A 371 -21.48 0.42 -2.60
N GLY A 372 -21.68 -0.33 -1.50
CA GLY A 372 -21.44 0.16 -0.15
C GLY A 372 -20.00 -0.08 0.34
N VAL A 373 -19.81 0.16 1.64
CA VAL A 373 -18.59 -0.22 2.38
C VAL A 373 -18.94 -1.20 3.49
N ASN A 374 -18.01 -2.05 3.89
CA ASN A 374 -18.26 -3.11 4.89
C ASN A 374 -18.02 -2.68 6.34
N TRP A 375 -17.41 -1.51 6.58
CA TRP A 375 -17.13 -0.99 7.93
C TRP A 375 -18.16 0.01 8.46
N ASP A 376 -18.98 0.60 7.59
CA ASP A 376 -20.06 1.51 7.98
C ASP A 376 -21.23 1.42 6.98
N SER A 377 -22.31 0.75 7.39
CA SER A 377 -23.50 0.56 6.54
C SER A 377 -24.26 1.85 6.22
N LYS A 378 -23.95 2.95 6.92
CA LYS A 378 -24.57 4.26 6.69
C LYS A 378 -23.73 5.14 5.77
N PHE A 379 -22.51 4.75 5.47
CA PHE A 379 -21.66 5.49 4.55
C PHE A 379 -22.11 5.25 3.12
N GLU A 380 -22.40 6.32 2.39
CA GLU A 380 -22.91 6.30 1.03
C GLU A 380 -21.91 7.01 0.10
N PRO A 381 -21.07 6.24 -0.62
CA PRO A 381 -20.08 6.78 -1.53
C PRO A 381 -20.65 7.72 -2.59
N MET A 382 -19.85 8.69 -3.03
CA MET A 382 -20.16 9.56 -4.16
C MET A 382 -20.61 8.76 -5.40
N GLY A 383 -19.91 7.68 -5.75
CA GLY A 383 -20.25 6.84 -6.91
C GLY A 383 -21.61 6.16 -6.80
N HIS A 384 -22.00 5.75 -5.58
CA HIS A 384 -23.32 5.19 -5.29
C HIS A 384 -24.41 6.26 -5.49
N ARG A 385 -24.22 7.45 -4.92
CA ARG A 385 -25.13 8.60 -5.07
C ARG A 385 -25.30 9.00 -6.52
N LEU A 386 -24.20 9.05 -7.27
CA LEU A 386 -24.21 9.40 -8.69
C LEU A 386 -25.00 8.41 -9.54
N THR A 387 -24.79 7.10 -9.29
CA THR A 387 -25.51 6.03 -9.99
C THR A 387 -27.01 6.09 -9.72
N ALA A 388 -27.41 6.37 -8.47
CA ALA A 388 -28.81 6.51 -8.09
C ALA A 388 -29.48 7.75 -8.72
N ALA A 389 -28.76 8.88 -8.79
CA ALA A 389 -29.28 10.13 -9.31
C ALA A 389 -29.34 10.21 -10.86
N LEU A 390 -28.55 9.38 -11.55
CA LEU A 390 -28.41 9.39 -13.00
C LEU A 390 -28.78 8.03 -13.65
N PRO A 391 -30.00 7.50 -13.45
CA PRO A 391 -30.38 6.17 -13.94
C PRO A 391 -30.36 6.05 -15.47
N SER A 392 -30.39 7.18 -16.19
CA SER A 392 -30.37 7.24 -17.66
C SER A 392 -28.96 7.45 -18.24
N SER A 393 -27.93 7.68 -17.40
CA SER A 393 -26.55 7.86 -17.83
C SER A 393 -25.68 6.70 -17.35
N PRO A 394 -24.95 5.99 -18.22
CA PRO A 394 -24.08 4.90 -17.80
C PRO A 394 -23.00 5.40 -16.84
N VAL A 395 -22.95 4.86 -15.62
CA VAL A 395 -21.85 5.06 -14.66
C VAL A 395 -21.08 3.76 -14.54
N ARG A 396 -19.78 3.80 -14.81
CA ARG A 396 -18.86 2.67 -14.65
C ARG A 396 -17.75 3.05 -13.69
N ALA A 397 -17.58 2.27 -12.63
CA ALA A 397 -16.47 2.43 -11.68
C ALA A 397 -15.37 1.42 -11.98
N LEU A 398 -14.12 1.87 -11.99
CA LEU A 398 -12.94 1.05 -12.15
C LEU A 398 -12.13 1.09 -10.86
N ASP A 399 -11.79 -0.09 -10.36
CA ASP A 399 -10.69 -0.25 -9.42
C ASP A 399 -9.35 -0.05 -10.15
N VAL A 400 -8.25 0.13 -9.42
CA VAL A 400 -6.91 0.24 -10.00
C VAL A 400 -6.06 -0.95 -9.58
N GLY A 401 -5.61 -1.70 -10.59
CA GLY A 401 -4.68 -2.80 -10.44
C GLY A 401 -3.25 -2.34 -10.70
N PHE A 402 -2.31 -2.81 -9.88
CA PHE A 402 -0.92 -2.41 -10.02
C PHE A 402 0.03 -3.47 -9.46
N ALA A 403 1.31 -3.35 -9.80
CA ALA A 403 2.39 -4.04 -9.10
C ALA A 403 2.90 -3.15 -7.97
N ARG A 404 3.40 -3.76 -6.89
CA ARG A 404 3.99 -3.04 -5.74
C ARG A 404 4.93 -1.94 -6.24
N GLY A 405 4.75 -0.74 -5.70
CA GLY A 405 5.49 0.44 -6.12
C GLY A 405 5.57 1.45 -4.98
N ALA A 406 5.57 2.72 -5.35
CA ALA A 406 5.57 3.82 -4.39
C ALA A 406 4.67 4.97 -4.86
N HIS A 407 4.17 5.73 -3.90
CA HIS A 407 3.37 6.93 -4.14
C HIS A 407 3.72 8.03 -3.14
N PHE A 408 3.35 9.26 -3.44
CA PHE A 408 3.41 10.34 -2.45
C PHE A 408 2.05 10.51 -1.79
N ALA A 409 1.97 10.24 -0.48
CA ALA A 409 0.71 10.28 0.23
C ALA A 409 0.90 10.75 1.67
N CYS A 410 -0.19 11.18 2.30
CA CYS A 410 -0.21 11.40 3.75
C CYS A 410 -0.77 10.16 4.46
N ARG A 411 -0.16 9.73 5.56
CA ARG A 411 -0.69 8.69 6.45
C ARG A 411 -0.41 9.02 7.91
N PHE A 412 -1.05 8.31 8.83
CA PHE A 412 -0.62 8.33 10.23
C PHE A 412 0.59 7.40 10.39
N ASN A 413 1.69 7.93 10.91
CA ASN A 413 2.82 7.10 11.33
C ASN A 413 2.52 6.39 12.66
N VAL A 414 3.46 5.57 13.13
CA VAL A 414 3.31 4.81 14.40
C VAL A 414 3.17 5.69 15.65
N TRP A 415 3.52 6.98 15.54
CA TRP A 415 3.35 7.98 16.60
C TRP A 415 2.09 8.82 16.46
N GLN A 416 1.14 8.39 15.60
CA GLN A 416 -0.13 9.08 15.34
C GLN A 416 0.02 10.51 14.79
N GLN A 417 1.16 10.79 14.15
CA GLN A 417 1.39 12.06 13.47
C GLN A 417 1.12 11.89 11.97
N VAL A 418 0.61 12.95 11.35
CA VAL A 418 0.47 13.00 9.90
C VAL A 418 1.88 13.06 9.30
N ASP A 419 2.21 12.04 8.50
CA ASP A 419 3.45 11.93 7.73
C ASP A 419 3.09 11.96 6.25
N CYS A 420 3.58 12.97 5.53
CA CYS A 420 3.34 13.16 4.10
C CYS A 420 4.67 13.05 3.35
N ASP A 421 4.93 11.88 2.78
CA ASP A 421 6.18 11.58 2.09
C ASP A 421 5.94 10.52 1.00
N VAL A 422 7.02 10.07 0.37
CA VAL A 422 7.02 8.87 -0.45
C VAL A 422 6.87 7.64 0.45
N HIS A 423 5.82 6.87 0.19
CA HIS A 423 5.53 5.61 0.86
C HIS A 423 5.47 4.46 -0.14
N GLY A 424 5.79 3.26 0.34
CA GLY A 424 5.56 2.04 -0.41
C GLY A 424 4.07 1.77 -0.50
N ILE A 425 3.60 1.37 -1.68
CA ILE A 425 2.20 0.98 -1.88
C ILE A 425 2.17 -0.43 -2.47
N ASN A 426 1.36 -1.28 -1.85
CA ASN A 426 1.16 -2.65 -2.27
C ASN A 426 -0.34 -2.91 -2.50
N PRO A 427 -0.73 -3.56 -3.61
CA PRO A 427 -2.13 -3.88 -3.87
C PRO A 427 -2.60 -5.04 -2.97
N ALA A 428 -3.91 -5.12 -2.75
CA ALA A 428 -4.53 -6.35 -2.28
C ALA A 428 -4.29 -7.51 -3.27
N ALA A 429 -4.40 -8.74 -2.80
CA ALA A 429 -4.08 -9.92 -3.61
C ALA A 429 -4.92 -10.00 -4.90
N ASP A 430 -6.18 -9.61 -4.83
CA ASP A 430 -7.10 -9.58 -5.95
C ASP A 430 -6.80 -8.43 -6.93
N ALA A 431 -6.30 -7.28 -6.45
CA ALA A 431 -5.91 -6.11 -7.25
C ALA A 431 -4.49 -6.18 -7.80
N ARG A 432 -3.73 -7.24 -7.49
CA ARG A 432 -2.35 -7.37 -7.93
C ARG A 432 -2.25 -7.59 -9.43
N GLN A 433 -1.38 -6.83 -10.06
CA GLN A 433 -1.04 -6.99 -11.45
C GLN A 433 0.13 -7.95 -11.62
N GLU A 434 0.02 -8.84 -12.61
CA GLU A 434 1.13 -9.68 -13.03
C GLU A 434 2.24 -8.85 -13.69
N PRO A 435 3.53 -9.15 -13.42
CA PRO A 435 4.65 -8.45 -14.03
C PRO A 435 4.56 -8.40 -15.56
N ASN A 436 5.00 -7.29 -16.16
CA ASN A 436 5.01 -7.06 -17.61
C ASN A 436 3.63 -7.07 -18.30
N THR A 437 2.52 -7.02 -17.55
CA THR A 437 1.21 -6.80 -18.15
C THR A 437 1.11 -5.36 -18.66
N PRO A 438 0.73 -5.10 -19.93
CA PRO A 438 0.54 -3.75 -20.44
C PRO A 438 -0.62 -3.04 -19.72
N ARG A 439 -0.69 -1.72 -19.86
CA ARG A 439 -1.81 -0.95 -19.32
C ARG A 439 -3.10 -1.35 -20.03
N LYS A 440 -4.12 -1.70 -19.27
CA LYS A 440 -5.39 -2.15 -19.83
C LYS A 440 -6.56 -1.94 -18.88
N VAL A 441 -7.73 -1.77 -19.46
CA VAL A 441 -9.02 -1.91 -18.78
C VAL A 441 -9.49 -3.34 -18.94
N ALA A 442 -9.79 -4.00 -17.83
CA ALA A 442 -10.49 -5.28 -17.80
C ALA A 442 -11.85 -5.09 -17.12
N LEU A 443 -12.95 -5.21 -17.88
CA LEU A 443 -14.29 -5.17 -17.33
C LEU A 443 -14.63 -6.52 -16.68
N PHE A 444 -15.38 -6.47 -15.59
CA PHE A 444 -15.93 -7.66 -14.94
C PHE A 444 -17.28 -8.03 -15.56
N ASP A 445 -17.64 -9.31 -15.49
CA ASP A 445 -18.95 -9.80 -15.97
C ASP A 445 -20.11 -9.15 -15.20
N ALA A 446 -19.92 -8.89 -13.91
CA ALA A 446 -20.84 -8.17 -13.04
C ALA A 446 -20.09 -7.41 -11.95
N PRO A 447 -20.64 -6.29 -11.44
CA PRO A 447 -20.04 -5.60 -10.31
C PRO A 447 -20.17 -6.42 -9.02
N GLY A 448 -19.10 -6.42 -8.21
CA GLY A 448 -19.08 -7.03 -6.89
C GLY A 448 -19.73 -6.15 -5.80
N GLU A 449 -19.54 -6.51 -4.52
CA GLU A 449 -20.12 -5.77 -3.38
C GLU A 449 -19.69 -4.29 -3.31
N THR A 450 -18.47 -3.98 -3.75
CA THR A 450 -17.93 -2.62 -3.82
C THR A 450 -18.48 -1.82 -5.01
N GLY A 451 -19.13 -2.48 -5.97
CA GLY A 451 -19.69 -1.85 -7.16
C GLY A 451 -18.69 -1.54 -8.28
N PHE A 452 -17.45 -2.02 -8.20
CA PHE A 452 -16.53 -1.89 -9.32
C PHE A 452 -16.99 -2.73 -10.51
N HIS A 453 -17.00 -2.13 -11.69
CA HIS A 453 -17.40 -2.72 -12.96
C HIS A 453 -16.22 -3.27 -13.76
N GLY A 454 -15.00 -2.99 -13.31
CA GLY A 454 -13.76 -3.42 -13.94
C GLY A 454 -12.56 -2.89 -13.18
N ARG A 455 -11.40 -3.09 -13.78
CA ARG A 455 -10.11 -2.64 -13.24
C ARG A 455 -9.24 -2.03 -14.33
N LEU A 456 -8.62 -0.90 -14.00
CA LEU A 456 -7.56 -0.28 -14.80
C LEU A 456 -6.20 -0.76 -14.26
N TYR A 457 -5.46 -1.50 -15.06
CA TYR A 457 -4.12 -1.98 -14.75
C TYR A 457 -3.06 -0.97 -15.18
N LEU A 458 -2.18 -0.54 -14.26
CA LEU A 458 -1.22 0.55 -14.48
C LEU A 458 0.25 0.12 -14.49
N GLY A 459 0.56 -1.11 -14.08
CA GLY A 459 1.92 -1.59 -13.90
C GLY A 459 2.48 -1.23 -12.53
N THR A 460 3.80 -1.02 -12.45
CA THR A 460 4.47 -0.56 -11.22
C THR A 460 4.21 0.92 -11.01
N LEU A 461 3.77 1.29 -9.81
CA LEU A 461 3.51 2.70 -9.47
C LEU A 461 4.79 3.42 -9.04
N SER A 462 4.92 4.66 -9.51
CA SER A 462 6.02 5.56 -9.17
C SER A 462 5.47 6.84 -8.52
N PRO A 463 6.20 7.43 -7.55
CA PRO A 463 5.70 8.59 -6.84
C PRO A 463 5.69 9.84 -7.73
N SER A 464 4.57 10.55 -7.68
CA SER A 464 4.40 11.91 -8.19
C SER A 464 4.41 12.88 -7.02
N LEU A 465 5.48 13.67 -6.92
CA LEU A 465 5.67 14.60 -5.81
C LEU A 465 4.73 15.80 -5.92
N PRO A 466 4.42 16.48 -4.79
CA PRO A 466 3.74 17.76 -4.81
C PRO A 466 4.49 18.79 -5.64
N VAL A 467 3.72 19.67 -6.28
CA VAL A 467 4.23 20.78 -7.09
C VAL A 467 5.00 21.78 -6.22
N LEU A 468 4.49 22.02 -5.01
CA LEU A 468 5.10 22.87 -4.01
C LEU A 468 5.78 22.02 -2.96
N GLN A 469 7.11 22.01 -3.00
CA GLN A 469 7.89 21.35 -1.96
C GLN A 469 8.13 22.35 -0.83
N ARG A 470 7.90 21.91 0.41
CA ARG A 470 8.42 22.62 1.58
C ARG A 470 9.94 22.65 1.44
N ALA A 471 10.56 23.81 1.63
CA ALA A 471 12.01 23.88 1.79
C ALA A 471 12.41 22.86 2.86
N ALA A 472 13.31 21.93 2.52
CA ALA A 472 13.72 20.88 3.43
C ALA A 472 14.14 21.53 4.76
N LYS A 473 13.65 21.00 5.89
CA LYS A 473 14.25 21.35 7.19
C LYS A 473 15.73 20.98 7.06
N PRO A 474 16.68 21.90 7.32
CA PRO A 474 18.08 21.53 7.30
C PRO A 474 18.25 20.36 8.26
N VAL A 475 18.82 19.27 7.75
CA VAL A 475 19.27 18.16 8.57
C VAL A 475 20.16 18.77 9.63
N VAL A 476 19.72 18.76 10.89
CA VAL A 476 20.61 19.06 12.00
C VAL A 476 21.65 17.94 11.92
N GLN A 477 22.81 18.25 11.35
CA GLN A 477 24.00 17.42 11.53
C GLN A 477 24.12 17.27 13.04
N GLN A 478 23.78 16.10 13.56
CA GLN A 478 24.14 15.72 14.91
C GLN A 478 25.65 15.90 14.96
N GLN A 479 26.07 16.94 15.67
CA GLN A 479 27.48 17.22 15.90
C GLN A 479 28.07 15.95 16.49
N ALA A 480 29.04 15.38 15.79
CA ALA A 480 29.83 14.28 16.31
C ALA A 480 30.36 14.69 17.71
N PRO A 481 30.29 13.82 18.72
CA PRO A 481 30.83 14.14 20.02
C PRO A 481 32.31 14.48 19.88
N ALA A 482 32.69 15.65 20.38
CA ALA A 482 34.07 16.11 20.37
C ALA A 482 34.98 15.05 21.00
N GLN A 483 36.04 14.67 20.29
CA GLN A 483 37.06 13.78 20.84
C GLN A 483 37.66 14.39 22.11
N PRO A 484 37.91 13.59 23.16
CA PRO A 484 38.59 14.09 24.35
C PRO A 484 40.02 14.49 23.96
N ALA A 485 40.40 15.72 24.33
CA ALA A 485 41.79 16.15 24.22
C ALA A 485 42.68 15.26 25.10
N GLU A 486 43.67 14.62 24.50
CA GLU A 486 44.76 13.97 25.22
C GLU A 486 45.46 15.02 26.12
N ARG A 487 45.61 14.69 27.40
CA ARG A 487 46.55 15.31 28.33
C ARG A 487 47.31 14.23 29.07
#